data_AF-A0A1E5VPD8-F1
#
_entry.id   AF-A0A1E5VPD8-F1
#
_cell.length_a   1.000
_cell.length_b   1.000
_cell.length_c   1.000
_cell.angle_alpha   90.00
_cell.angle_beta   90.00
_cell.angle_gamma   90.00
#
_symmetry.space_group_name_H-M   'P 1'
#
loop_
_entity.id
_entity.type
_entity.pdbx_description
1 polymer ?
#
loop_
_entity_poly.entity_id
_entity_poly.type
_entity_poly.pdbx_seq_one_letter_code
_entity_poly.pdbx_strand_id
1 'polypeptide(L)' 'MPKQARRLKAAILMYTAWNLWKERNQRIFEGKSARPLQVVLFIKEETSLSRRACGSPVLS' A
#
# COMPACT_ATOMS: atom_id res chain seq x y z
N MET A 1 -4.48 -21.41 6.02
CA MET A 1 -4.85 -19.98 5.92
C MET A 1 -6.16 -19.86 5.16
N PRO A 2 -7.21 -19.28 5.76
CA PRO A 2 -8.49 -19.04 5.08
C PRO A 2 -8.29 -18.26 3.77
N LYS A 3 -9.13 -18.52 2.75
CA LYS A 3 -9.01 -17.89 1.42
C LYS A 3 -9.08 -16.36 1.50
N GLN A 4 -9.93 -15.81 2.37
CA GLN A 4 -10.02 -14.36 2.61
C GLN A 4 -8.71 -13.80 3.18
N ALA A 5 -8.10 -14.47 4.18
CA ALA A 5 -6.85 -14.02 4.79
C ALA A 5 -5.69 -13.99 3.78
N ARG A 6 -5.65 -14.92 2.82
CA ARG A 6 -4.65 -14.92 1.75
C ARG A 6 -4.84 -13.74 0.78
N ARG A 7 -6.10 -13.45 0.41
CA ARG A 7 -6.44 -12.29 -0.45
C ARG A 7 -6.09 -10.97 0.23
N LEU A 8 -6.40 -10.83 1.53
CA LEU A 8 -6.05 -9.65 2.30
C LEU A 8 -4.53 -9.45 2.37
N LYS A 9 -3.78 -10.52 2.69
CA LYS A 9 -2.30 -10.48 2.69
C LYS A 9 -1.75 -10.08 1.32
N ALA A 10 -2.26 -10.65 0.24
CA ALA A 10 -1.84 -10.30 -1.12
C ALA A 10 -2.10 -8.81 -1.42
N ALA A 11 -3.29 -8.30 -1.08
CA ALA A 11 -3.62 -6.89 -1.28
C ALA A 11 -2.67 -5.95 -0.51
N ILE A 12 -2.41 -6.25 0.76
CA ILE A 12 -1.48 -5.46 1.59
C ILE A 12 -0.08 -5.46 0.96
N LEU A 13 0.41 -6.63 0.53
CA LEU A 13 1.72 -6.76 -0.12
C LEU A 13 1.79 -5.98 -1.44
N MET A 14 0.73 -6.02 -2.26
CA MET A 14 0.65 -5.27 -3.51
C MET A 14 0.75 -3.75 -3.28
N TYR A 15 -0.07 -3.20 -2.36
CA TYR A 15 -0.03 -1.77 -2.05
C TYR A 15 1.31 -1.35 -1.43
N THR A 16 1.90 -2.21 -0.60
CA THR A 16 3.21 -1.96 0.01
C THR A 16 4.32 -1.91 -1.05
N ALA A 17 4.38 -2.92 -1.93
CA ALA A 17 5.37 -2.99 -2.99
C ALA A 17 5.23 -1.81 -3.97
N TRP A 18 3.99 -1.46 -4.33
CA TRP A 18 3.70 -0.32 -5.19
C TRP A 18 4.19 1.01 -4.62
N ASN A 19 3.93 1.27 -3.33
CA ASN A 19 4.39 2.50 -2.68
C ASN A 19 5.91 2.55 -2.51
N LEU A 20 6.54 1.43 -2.20
CA LEU A 20 8.00 1.37 -2.10
C LEU A 20 8.65 1.63 -3.47
N TRP A 21 8.06 1.09 -4.54
CA TRP A 21 8.49 1.37 -5.90
C TRP A 21 8.32 2.85 -6.25
N LYS A 22 7.16 3.46 -5.94
CA LYS A 22 6.92 4.91 -6.13
C LYS A 22 7.95 5.76 -5.39
N GLU A 23 8.25 5.47 -4.13
CA GLU A 23 9.25 6.21 -3.36
C GLU A 23 10.63 6.11 -4.01
N ARG A 24 11.05 4.89 -4.39
CA ARG A 24 12.34 4.71 -5.06
C ARG A 24 12.40 5.47 -6.38
N ASN A 25 11.29 5.49 -7.13
CA ASN A 25 11.19 6.24 -8.38
C ASN A 25 11.31 7.75 -8.12
N GLN A 26 10.56 8.29 -7.16
CA GLN A 26 10.66 9.71 -6.79
C GLN A 26 12.03 10.09 -6.27
N ARG A 27 12.69 9.21 -5.51
CA ARG A 27 14.05 9.45 -5.02
C ARG A 27 15.07 9.54 -6.15
N ILE A 28 14.97 8.65 -7.13
CA ILE A 28 15.91 8.61 -8.26
C ILE A 28 15.64 9.74 -9.26
N PHE A 29 14.38 9.98 -9.62
CA PHE A 29 14.02 10.90 -10.70
C PHE A 29 13.77 12.34 -10.22
N GLU A 30 13.24 12.53 -9.01
CA GLU A 30 12.92 13.87 -8.48
C GLU A 30 13.91 14.33 -7.39
N GLY A 31 14.85 13.46 -6.97
CA GLY A 31 15.75 13.74 -5.85
C GLY A 31 15.02 13.86 -4.50
N LYS A 32 13.75 13.47 -4.43
CA LYS A 32 12.92 13.58 -3.23
C LYS A 32 12.95 12.28 -2.45
N SER A 33 13.42 12.33 -1.21
CA SER A 33 13.43 11.18 -0.30
C SER A 33 12.36 11.35 0.77
N ALA A 34 11.49 10.36 0.91
CA ALA A 34 10.52 10.31 2.00
C ALA A 34 11.12 9.53 3.19
N ARG A 35 10.83 9.97 4.42
CA ARG A 35 11.17 9.18 5.61
C ARG A 35 10.39 7.87 5.59
N PRO A 36 10.94 6.76 6.11
CA PRO A 36 10.23 5.48 6.15
C PRO A 36 8.83 5.57 6.77
N LEU A 37 8.67 6.41 7.80
CA LEU A 37 7.37 6.65 8.43
C LEU A 37 6.37 7.33 7.49
N GLN A 38 6.81 8.25 6.63
CA GLN A 38 5.96 8.88 5.62
C GLN A 38 5.51 7.86 4.57
N VAL A 39 6.39 6.97 4.13
CA VAL A 39 6.04 5.90 3.19
C VAL A 39 4.97 4.98 3.78
N VAL A 40 5.08 4.64 5.08
CA VAL A 40 4.05 3.85 5.78
C VAL A 40 2.73 4.60 5.87
N LEU A 41 2.74 5.92 6.10
CA LEU A 41 1.52 6.74 6.09
C LEU A 41 0.86 6.74 4.70
N PHE A 42 1.64 6.89 3.63
CA PHE A 42 1.13 6.83 2.26
C PHE A 42 0.49 5.47 1.94
N ILE A 43 1.10 4.37 2.37
CA ILE A 43 0.53 3.03 2.23
C ILE A 43 -0.81 2.93 2.97
N LYS A 44 -0.89 3.44 4.21
CA LYS A 44 -2.13 3.43 5.00
C LYS A 44 -3.23 4.26 4.32
N GLU A 45 -2.90 5.46 3.85
CA GLU A 45 -3.83 6.34 3.15
C GLU A 45 -4.35 5.69 1.86
N GLU A 46 -3.47 5.16 1.02
CA GLU A 46 -3.86 4.50 -0.23
C GLU A 46 -4.72 3.25 0.02
N THR A 47 -4.37 2.45 1.02
CA THR A 47 -5.17 1.28 1.43
C THR A 47 -6.54 1.71 1.98
N SER A 48 -6.60 2.82 2.73
CA SER A 48 -7.87 3.36 3.25
C SER A 48 -8.75 3.93 2.16
N LEU A 49 -8.16 4.61 1.17
CA LEU A 49 -8.86 5.17 0.02
C LEU A 49 -9.44 4.03 -0.83
N SER A 50 -8.65 3.00 -1.11
CA SER A 50 -9.11 1.83 -1.86
C SER A 50 -10.24 1.10 -1.13
N ARG A 51 -10.17 0.98 0.20
CA ARG A 51 -11.26 0.45 1.02
C ARG A 51 -12.55 1.28 0.90
N ARG A 52 -12.45 2.62 0.85
CA ARG A 52 -13.61 3.51 0.71
C ARG A 52 -14.22 3.46 -0.70
N ALA A 53 -13.38 3.36 -1.74
CA ALA A 53 -13.81 3.38 -3.13
C ALA A 53 -14.33 2.01 -3.62
N CYS A 54 -13.66 0.91 -3.28
CA CYS A 54 -13.98 -0.43 -3.76
C CYS A 54 -14.57 -1.36 -2.69
N GLY A 55 -14.77 -0.87 -1.46
CA GLY A 55 -15.13 -1.69 -0.30
C GLY A 55 -13.92 -2.34 0.37
N SER A 56 -14.09 -2.81 1.61
CA SER A 56 -13.03 -3.59 2.27
C SER A 56 -12.78 -4.88 1.52
N PRO A 57 -11.54 -5.41 1.46
CA PRO A 57 -11.34 -6.84 1.21
C PRO A 57 -12.11 -7.55 2.33
N VAL A 58 -13.31 -8.02 2.00
CA VAL A 58 -14.30 -8.45 2.96
C VAL A 58 -13.76 -9.68 3.70
N LEU A 59 -13.59 -9.54 5.03
CA LEU A 59 -13.57 -10.65 5.97
C LEU A 59 -15.04 -10.97 6.27
N SER A 60 -15.69 -11.75 5.41
CA SER A 60 -16.92 -12.47 5.74
C SER A 60 -16.54 -13.87 6.16
#